data_AF-A0A317Z399-F1
#
_entry.id   AF-A0A317Z399-F1
#
_cell.length_a   1.000
_cell.length_b   1.000
_cell.length_c   1.000
_cell.angle_alpha   90.00
_cell.angle_beta   90.00
_cell.angle_gamma   90.00
#
_symmetry.space_group_name_H-M   'P 1'
#
loop_
_entity.id
_entity.type
_entity.pdbx_description
1 polymer ?
#
loop_
_entity_poly.entity_id
_entity_poly.type
_entity_poly.pdbx_seq_one_letter_code
_entity_poly.pdbx_strand_id
1 'polypeptide(L)'
;GILFTVSGVGTTISKGISSFLPQDNALLGVIAYILGMVLFTMLMGNAFAAFTVITASIGLPFVIQNGGDPTIVGALAMTGGFCGTLLTPMAANFNTLPVALLEMKDELAVIKAQAPMAIMLIVVHIILMYILAF
;
A
#
# COMPACT_ATOMS: atom_id res chain seq x y z
N GLY A 1 2.77 -1.14 13.04
CA GLY A 1 3.50 0.14 12.94
C GLY A 1 4.79 0.11 13.75
N ILE A 2 4.79 0.72 14.94
CA ILE A 2 6.01 0.96 15.75
C ILE A 2 6.81 -0.31 16.02
N LEU A 3 6.17 -1.43 16.35
CA LEU A 3 6.86 -2.70 16.59
C LEU A 3 7.65 -3.19 15.36
N PHE A 4 7.11 -3.02 14.15
CA PHE A 4 7.79 -3.38 12.89
C PHE A 4 8.97 -2.45 12.59
N THR A 5 8.82 -1.16 12.89
CA THR A 5 9.91 -0.18 12.78
C THR A 5 11.03 -0.51 13.76
N VAL A 6 10.70 -0.79 15.02
CA VAL A 6 11.67 -1.15 16.07
C VAL A 6 12.33 -2.51 15.80
N SER A 7 11.61 -3.46 15.20
CA SER A 7 12.14 -4.79 14.84
C SER A 7 13.12 -4.79 13.66
N GLY A 8 13.32 -3.66 12.97
CA GLY A 8 14.24 -3.58 11.83
C GLY A 8 13.71 -4.19 10.52
N VAL A 9 12.41 -4.49 10.44
CA VAL A 9 11.80 -4.98 9.19
C VAL A 9 11.87 -3.91 8.10
N GLY A 10 11.67 -2.63 8.46
CA GLY A 10 11.78 -1.51 7.51
C GLY A 10 13.18 -1.36 6.91
N THR A 11 14.24 -1.55 7.69
CA THR A 11 15.63 -1.47 7.19
C THR A 11 16.00 -2.68 6.33
N THR A 12 15.44 -3.85 6.62
CA THR A 12 15.62 -5.06 5.81
C THR A 12 14.95 -4.93 4.45
N ILE A 13 13.71 -4.43 4.42
CA ILE A 13 12.96 -4.16 3.18
C ILE A 13 13.68 -3.11 2.35
N SER A 14 14.10 -2.00 2.97
CA SER A 14 14.84 -0.94 2.28
C SER A 14 16.12 -1.48 1.65
N LYS A 15 16.96 -2.22 2.39
CA LYS A 15 18.19 -2.84 1.83
C LYS A 15 17.93 -3.80 0.67
N GLY A 16 16.88 -4.62 0.74
CA GLY A 16 16.51 -5.54 -0.33
C GLY A 16 15.96 -4.82 -1.58
N ILE A 17 15.36 -3.65 -1.39
CA ILE A 17 14.79 -2.84 -2.47
C ILE A 17 15.84 -1.92 -3.10
N SER A 18 16.79 -1.39 -2.33
CA SER A 18 17.88 -0.52 -2.83
C SER A 18 18.79 -1.18 -3.87
N SER A 19 18.85 -2.51 -3.93
CA SER A 19 19.60 -3.21 -4.99
C SER A 19 18.89 -3.19 -6.34
N PHE A 20 17.58 -2.95 -6.36
CA PHE A 20 16.73 -2.96 -7.56
C PHE A 20 16.16 -1.58 -7.91
N LEU A 21 16.04 -0.68 -6.94
CA LEU A 21 15.57 0.69 -7.13
C LEU A 21 16.72 1.69 -7.08
N PRO A 22 17.19 2.21 -8.22
CA PRO A 22 18.10 3.33 -8.23
C PRO A 22 17.40 4.56 -7.65
N GLN A 23 18.09 5.31 -6.78
CA GLN A 23 17.48 6.46 -6.11
C GLN A 23 16.98 7.49 -7.11
N ASP A 24 17.62 7.68 -8.26
CA ASP A 24 17.20 8.72 -9.23
C ASP A 24 15.90 8.41 -10.01
N ASN A 25 15.28 7.24 -9.82
CA ASN A 25 14.06 6.88 -10.56
C ASN A 25 12.79 7.07 -9.72
N ALA A 26 12.27 8.30 -9.74
CA ALA A 26 11.02 8.69 -9.06
C ALA A 26 9.82 7.80 -9.41
N LEU A 27 9.68 7.39 -10.68
CA LEU A 27 8.57 6.55 -11.14
C LEU A 27 8.63 5.15 -10.50
N LEU A 28 9.81 4.52 -10.49
CA LEU A 28 9.98 3.24 -9.80
C LEU A 28 9.70 3.39 -8.30
N GLY A 29 10.16 4.48 -7.68
CA GLY A 29 9.89 4.79 -6.28
C GLY A 29 8.39 4.84 -5.97
N VAL A 30 7.61 5.55 -6.78
CA VAL A 30 6.14 5.64 -6.65
C VAL A 30 5.48 4.27 -6.80
N ILE A 31 5.85 3.49 -7.81
CA ILE A 31 5.31 2.13 -8.01
C ILE A 31 5.61 1.25 -6.80
N ALA A 32 6.86 1.21 -6.37
CA ALA A 32 7.28 0.41 -5.21
C ALA A 32 6.55 0.84 -3.93
N TYR A 33 6.33 2.15 -3.77
CA TYR A 33 5.67 2.69 -2.61
C TYR A 33 4.18 2.34 -2.57
N ILE A 34 3.44 2.57 -3.65
CA ILE A 34 2.02 2.21 -3.74
C ILE A 34 1.81 0.69 -3.62
N LEU A 35 2.59 -0.11 -4.36
CA LEU A 35 2.47 -1.57 -4.27
C LEU A 35 2.88 -2.10 -2.90
N GLY A 36 3.93 -1.54 -2.30
CA GLY A 36 4.33 -1.83 -0.94
C GLY A 36 3.21 -1.56 0.05
N MET A 37 2.53 -0.40 -0.10
CA MET A 37 1.38 -0.03 0.72
C MET A 37 0.23 -1.02 0.57
N VAL A 38 -0.14 -1.39 -0.65
CA VAL A 38 -1.22 -2.36 -0.93
C VAL A 38 -0.90 -3.72 -0.32
N LEU A 39 0.29 -4.26 -0.57
CA LEU A 39 0.69 -5.59 -0.11
C LEU A 39 0.80 -5.65 1.42
N PHE A 40 1.41 -4.66 2.07
CA PHE A 40 1.48 -4.62 3.53
C PHE A 40 0.10 -4.42 4.17
N THR A 41 -0.77 -3.66 3.52
CA THR A 41 -2.15 -3.50 3.96
C THR A 41 -2.92 -4.81 3.85
N MET A 42 -2.71 -5.59 2.78
CA MET A 42 -3.30 -6.93 2.65
C MET A 42 -2.86 -7.86 3.79
N LEU A 43 -1.59 -7.80 4.20
CA LEU A 43 -1.04 -8.62 5.29
C LEU A 43 -1.56 -8.20 6.66
N MET A 44 -1.66 -6.89 6.92
CA MET A 44 -2.10 -6.38 8.22
C MET A 44 -3.63 -6.20 8.34
N GLY A 45 -4.36 -6.23 7.23
CA GLY A 45 -5.78 -5.90 7.17
C GLY A 45 -6.10 -4.42 7.43
N ASN A 46 -5.08 -3.53 7.49
CA ASN A 46 -5.25 -2.12 7.83
C ASN A 46 -4.16 -1.22 7.23
N ALA A 47 -4.57 -0.13 6.57
CA ALA A 47 -3.67 0.79 5.87
C ALA A 47 -2.85 1.69 6.81
N PHE A 48 -3.39 2.12 7.96
CA PHE A 48 -2.66 2.95 8.93
C PHE A 48 -1.45 2.21 9.50
N ALA A 49 -1.60 0.90 9.74
CA ALA A 49 -0.51 0.08 10.22
C ALA A 49 0.61 -0.10 9.17
N ALA A 50 0.23 -0.17 7.88
CA ALA A 50 1.14 -0.25 6.73
C ALA A 50 1.89 1.04 6.48
N PHE A 51 1.21 2.17 6.59
CA PHE A 51 1.74 3.49 6.27
C PHE A 51 3.05 3.76 6.98
N THR A 52 3.10 3.67 8.31
CA THR A 52 4.32 4.04 9.04
C THR A 52 5.54 3.19 8.64
N VAL A 53 5.33 1.92 8.27
CA VAL A 53 6.40 0.99 7.91
C VAL A 53 6.89 1.28 6.49
N ILE A 54 5.96 1.37 5.55
CA ILE A 54 6.26 1.49 4.11
C ILE A 54 6.68 2.90 3.73
N THR A 55 6.14 3.93 4.38
CA THR A 55 6.62 5.31 4.23
C THR A 55 8.05 5.43 4.71
N ALA A 56 8.40 4.82 5.85
CA ALA A 56 9.76 4.88 6.36
C ALA A 56 10.76 4.09 5.50
N SER A 57 10.36 2.93 4.95
CA SER A 57 11.26 2.06 4.19
C SER A 57 11.37 2.38 2.70
N ILE A 58 10.28 2.88 2.09
CA ILE A 58 10.21 3.15 0.65
C ILE A 58 9.87 4.61 0.36
N GLY A 59 8.75 5.11 0.90
CA GLY A 59 8.22 6.43 0.52
C GLY A 59 9.20 7.58 0.78
N LEU A 60 9.85 7.60 1.95
CA LEU A 60 10.80 8.63 2.31
C LEU A 60 12.07 8.57 1.43
N PRO A 61 12.83 7.45 1.37
CA PRO A 61 14.09 7.41 0.61
C PRO A 61 13.94 7.41 -0.91
N PHE A 62 12.81 6.96 -1.48
CA PHE A 62 12.67 6.78 -2.94
C PHE A 62 11.58 7.65 -3.59
N VAL A 63 10.78 8.38 -2.82
CA VAL A 63 9.75 9.29 -3.38
C VAL A 63 9.98 10.70 -2.88
N ILE A 64 9.98 10.90 -1.56
CA ILE A 64 10.08 12.23 -0.95
C ILE A 64 11.48 12.83 -1.14
N GLN A 65 12.53 12.04 -0.88
CA GLN A 65 13.92 12.51 -1.09
C GLN A 65 14.25 12.80 -2.57
N ASN A 66 13.45 12.27 -3.50
CA ASN A 66 13.57 12.53 -4.93
C ASN A 66 12.78 13.77 -5.39
N GLY A 67 12.27 14.59 -4.46
CA GLY A 67 11.54 15.82 -4.76
C GLY A 67 10.02 15.69 -4.70
N GLY A 68 9.49 14.53 -4.30
CA GLY A 68 8.04 14.34 -4.17
C GLY A 68 7.45 15.13 -3.00
N ASP A 69 6.37 15.87 -3.22
CA ASP A 69 5.67 16.62 -2.16
C ASP A 69 5.17 15.67 -1.04
N PRO A 70 5.64 15.82 0.22
CA PRO A 70 5.27 14.91 1.31
C PRO A 70 3.78 14.86 1.63
N THR A 71 3.06 15.96 1.40
CA THR A 71 1.62 16.07 1.69
C THR A 71 0.83 15.25 0.67
N ILE A 72 1.15 15.41 -0.62
CA ILE A 72 0.50 14.68 -1.72
C ILE A 72 0.86 13.19 -1.65
N VAL A 73 2.15 12.88 -1.48
CA VAL A 73 2.66 11.52 -1.35
C VAL A 73 2.02 10.81 -0.16
N GLY A 74 1.91 11.47 0.99
CA GLY A 74 1.27 10.91 2.18
C GLY A 74 -0.22 10.61 1.96
N ALA A 75 -0.96 11.57 1.41
CA ALA A 75 -2.40 11.43 1.16
C ALA A 75 -2.72 10.32 0.15
N LEU A 76 -1.99 10.27 -0.97
CA LEU A 76 -2.20 9.27 -2.02
C LEU A 76 -1.72 7.88 -1.61
N ALA A 77 -0.67 7.78 -0.80
CA ALA A 77 -0.24 6.49 -0.27
C ALA A 77 -1.24 5.90 0.71
N MET A 78 -1.84 6.72 1.58
CA MET A 78 -2.88 6.26 2.50
C MET A 78 -4.11 5.74 1.76
N THR A 79 -4.62 6.53 0.82
CA THR A 79 -5.81 6.17 0.02
C THR A 79 -5.53 4.99 -0.91
N GLY A 80 -4.37 4.95 -1.56
CA GLY A 80 -3.91 3.80 -2.35
C GLY A 80 -3.73 2.54 -1.49
N GLY A 81 -3.22 2.67 -0.26
CA GLY A 81 -3.08 1.58 0.70
C GLY A 81 -4.42 0.92 1.05
N PHE A 82 -5.50 1.70 1.18
CA PHE A 82 -6.84 1.14 1.40
C PHE A 82 -7.33 0.23 0.27
N CYS A 83 -6.81 0.36 -0.96
CA CYS A 83 -7.10 -0.61 -2.01
C CYS A 83 -6.64 -2.03 -1.63
N GLY A 84 -5.60 -2.16 -0.80
CA GLY A 84 -5.19 -3.45 -0.23
C GLY A 84 -6.18 -4.04 0.76
N THR A 85 -6.96 -3.22 1.48
CA THR A 85 -8.01 -3.74 2.38
C THR A 85 -9.15 -4.40 1.61
N LEU A 86 -9.43 -3.96 0.39
CA LEU A 86 -10.44 -4.57 -0.50
C LEU A 86 -10.02 -5.94 -1.04
N LEU A 87 -8.72 -6.27 -0.94
CA LEU A 87 -8.13 -7.45 -1.55
C LEU A 87 -7.73 -8.53 -0.52
N THR A 88 -8.16 -8.43 0.74
CA THR A 88 -7.72 -9.35 1.81
C THR A 88 -8.84 -9.79 2.75
N PRO A 89 -8.93 -11.07 3.15
CA PRO A 89 -9.87 -11.52 4.18
C PRO A 89 -9.50 -11.00 5.58
N MET A 90 -8.28 -10.49 5.78
CA MET A 90 -7.86 -9.90 7.07
C MET A 90 -8.63 -8.61 7.41
N ALA A 91 -9.18 -7.93 6.39
CA ALA A 91 -10.04 -6.76 6.58
C ALA A 91 -11.47 -7.21 6.95
N ALA A 92 -11.63 -7.72 8.17
CA ALA A 92 -12.85 -8.38 8.62
C ALA A 92 -14.11 -7.52 8.42
N ASN A 93 -14.04 -6.22 8.72
CA ASN A 93 -15.18 -5.31 8.61
C ASN A 93 -15.69 -5.12 7.18
N PHE A 94 -14.84 -5.33 6.17
CA PHE A 94 -15.18 -5.08 4.76
C PHE A 94 -15.45 -6.35 3.99
N ASN A 95 -14.75 -7.44 4.30
CA ASN A 95 -14.77 -8.65 3.47
C ASN A 95 -15.38 -9.85 4.20
N THR A 96 -14.92 -10.16 5.40
CA THR A 96 -15.31 -11.39 6.11
C THR A 96 -16.66 -11.25 6.82
N LEU A 97 -16.94 -10.09 7.41
CA LEU A 97 -18.19 -9.84 8.13
C LEU A 97 -19.42 -9.87 7.19
N PRO A 98 -19.43 -9.20 6.03
CA PRO A 98 -20.58 -9.28 5.11
C PRO A 98 -20.83 -10.69 4.58
N VAL A 99 -19.76 -11.45 4.30
CA VAL A 99 -19.83 -12.85 3.88
C VAL A 99 -20.53 -13.70 4.95
N ALA A 100 -20.14 -13.56 6.21
CA ALA A 100 -20.73 -14.30 7.32
C ALA A 100 -22.20 -13.89 7.58
N LEU A 101 -22.50 -12.59 7.55
CA LEU A 101 -23.86 -12.08 7.79
C LEU A 101 -24.86 -12.47 6.70
N LEU A 102 -24.40 -12.62 5.45
CA LEU A 102 -25.22 -13.02 4.32
C LEU A 102 -25.19 -14.53 4.05
N GLU A 103 -24.54 -15.30 4.94
CA GLU A 103 -24.35 -16.76 4.81
C GLU A 103 -23.90 -17.18 3.40
N MET A 104 -22.96 -16.41 2.84
CA MET A 104 -22.51 -16.62 1.47
C MET A 104 -21.79 -17.96 1.34
N LYS A 105 -22.10 -18.70 0.26
CA LYS A 105 -21.42 -19.98 -0.03
C LYS A 105 -19.93 -19.83 -0.37
N ASP A 106 -19.54 -18.67 -0.91
CA ASP A 106 -18.17 -18.38 -1.32
C ASP A 106 -17.59 -17.29 -0.40
N GLU A 107 -16.62 -17.70 0.43
CA GLU A 107 -16.00 -16.84 1.44
C GLU A 107 -15.18 -15.69 0.83
N LEU A 108 -14.85 -15.76 -0.46
CA LEU A 108 -14.08 -14.73 -1.18
C LEU A 108 -14.94 -13.94 -2.17
N ALA A 109 -16.27 -14.14 -2.19
CA ALA A 109 -17.15 -13.51 -3.18
C ALA A 109 -17.07 -11.97 -3.15
N VAL A 110 -17.01 -11.36 -1.97
CA VAL A 110 -16.87 -9.90 -1.81
C VAL A 110 -15.57 -9.40 -2.42
N ILE A 111 -14.45 -10.07 -2.10
CA ILE A 111 -13.12 -9.72 -2.63
C ILE A 111 -13.10 -9.88 -4.16
N LYS A 112 -13.65 -10.97 -4.70
CA LYS A 112 -13.73 -11.20 -6.16
C LYS A 112 -14.52 -10.10 -6.87
N ALA A 113 -15.61 -9.62 -6.26
CA ALA A 113 -16.41 -8.54 -6.81
C ALA A 113 -15.66 -7.19 -6.76
N GLN A 114 -14.87 -6.95 -5.73
CA GLN A 114 -14.13 -5.69 -5.54
C GLN A 114 -12.78 -5.64 -6.28
N ALA A 115 -12.16 -6.80 -6.54
CA ALA A 115 -10.82 -6.88 -7.09
C ALA A 115 -10.62 -6.09 -8.39
N PRO A 116 -11.52 -6.12 -9.38
CA PRO A 116 -11.35 -5.34 -10.61
C PRO A 116 -11.27 -3.83 -10.34
N MET A 117 -12.11 -3.33 -9.44
CA MET A 117 -12.13 -1.92 -9.07
C MET A 117 -10.90 -1.54 -8.25
N ALA A 118 -10.51 -2.38 -7.29
CA ALA A 118 -9.32 -2.15 -6.48
C ALA A 118 -8.05 -2.08 -7.35
N ILE A 119 -7.89 -2.99 -8.32
CA ILE A 119 -6.76 -2.99 -9.25
C ILE A 119 -6.75 -1.72 -10.11
N MET A 120 -7.91 -1.31 -10.63
CA MET A 120 -8.04 -0.07 -11.39
C MET A 120 -7.62 1.14 -10.55
N LEU A 121 -8.09 1.23 -9.30
CA LEU A 121 -7.73 2.30 -8.39
C LEU A 121 -6.23 2.31 -8.06
N ILE A 122 -5.60 1.15 -7.89
CA ILE A 122 -4.15 1.08 -7.64
C ILE A 122 -3.37 1.72 -8.80
N VAL A 123 -3.74 1.41 -10.04
CA VAL A 123 -3.10 2.00 -11.23
C VAL A 123 -3.32 3.51 -11.26
N VAL A 124 -4.54 3.97 -10.97
CA VAL A 124 -4.84 5.41 -10.89
C VAL A 124 -4.02 6.10 -9.81
N HIS A 125 -3.84 5.50 -8.63
CA HIS A 125 -3.02 6.09 -7.57
C HIS A 125 -1.54 6.19 -7.94
N ILE A 126 -0.99 5.20 -8.67
CA ILE A 126 0.39 5.27 -9.18
C ILE A 126 0.53 6.48 -10.13
N ILE A 127 -0.40 6.62 -11.08
CA ILE A 127 -0.39 7.71 -12.07
C ILE A 127 -0.55 9.06 -11.39
N LEU A 128 -1.55 9.20 -10.51
CA LEU A 128 -1.82 10.45 -9.80
C LEU A 128 -0.68 10.85 -8.86
N MET A 129 -0.08 9.88 -8.16
CA MET A 129 1.05 10.18 -7.28
C MET A 129 2.23 10.70 -8.09
N TYR A 130 2.53 10.09 -9.24
CA TYR A 130 3.63 10.56 -10.08
C TYR A 130 3.38 11.96 -10.64
N ILE A 131 2.16 12.26 -11.13
CA ILE A 131 1.84 13.54 -11.77
C ILE A 131 1.66 14.68 -10.77
N LEU A 132 1.13 14.40 -9.58
CA LEU A 132 0.80 15.44 -8.61
C LEU A 132 1.92 15.70 -7.60
N ALA A 133 2.74 14.69 -7.29
CA ALA A 133 3.82 14.85 -6.31
C ALA A 133 5.10 15.45 -6.89
N PHE A 134 5.32 15.33 -8.21
CA PHE A 134 6.51 15.79 -8.92
C PHE A 134 6.12 16.80 -10.02
#